data_AF-A0A367IHK5-F1
#
_entry.id   AF-A0A367IHK5-F1
#
_cell.length_a   1.000
_cell.length_b   1.000
_cell.length_c   1.000
_cell.angle_alpha   90.00
_cell.angle_beta   90.00
_cell.angle_gamma   90.00
#
_symmetry.space_group_name_H-M   'P 1'
#
loop_
_entity.id
_entity.type
_entity.pdbx_description
1 polymer ?
#
loop_
_entity_poly.entity_id
_entity_poly.type
_entity_poly.pdbx_seq_one_letter_code
_entity_poly.pdbx_strand_id
1 'polypeptide(L)' 'MPKIRRPSKGWWRPKRYKGVFRRKAKVNPSERGLPPCPSCGEWSMQRDGTRNELFCGICGTVV' A
#
# COMPACT_ATOMS: atom_id res chain seq x y z
N MET A 1 26.99 -27.01 14.29
CA MET A 1 25.56 -26.91 13.97
C MET A 1 25.42 -26.73 12.46
N PRO A 2 24.79 -27.66 11.71
CA PRO A 2 24.70 -27.55 10.26
C PRO A 2 23.88 -26.31 9.86
N LYS A 3 24.42 -25.48 8.96
CA LYS A 3 23.71 -24.30 8.43
C LYS A 3 22.59 -24.77 7.50
N ILE A 4 21.35 -24.71 7.97
CA ILE A 4 20.17 -24.96 7.15
C ILE A 4 20.10 -23.88 6.06
N ARG A 5 20.37 -24.26 4.82
CA ARG A 5 20.26 -23.35 3.66
C ARG A 5 18.79 -23.14 3.33
N ARG A 6 18.37 -21.87 3.31
CA ARG A 6 17.02 -21.53 2.83
C ARG A 6 16.91 -21.86 1.34
N PRO A 7 15.76 -22.41 0.88
CA PRO A 7 15.54 -22.70 -0.53
C PRO A 7 15.56 -21.42 -1.37
N SER A 8 16.24 -21.46 -2.51
CA SER A 8 16.47 -20.31 -3.40
C SER A 8 15.18 -19.72 -3.99
N LYS A 9 14.16 -20.55 -4.23
CA LYS A 9 12.88 -20.15 -4.84
C LYS A 9 11.75 -19.93 -3.82
N GLY A 10 12.07 -19.86 -2.53
CA GLY A 10 11.08 -19.84 -1.46
C GLY A 10 10.26 -21.14 -1.39
N TRP A 11 9.22 -21.14 -0.57
CA TRP A 11 8.33 -22.29 -0.45
C TRP A 11 7.36 -22.33 -1.64
N TRP A 12 7.07 -23.53 -2.15
CA TRP A 12 6.08 -23.69 -3.22
C TRP A 12 4.72 -23.15 -2.77
N ARG A 13 4.14 -22.25 -3.58
CA ARG A 13 2.81 -21.67 -3.33
C ARG A 13 1.92 -21.89 -4.55
N PRO A 14 0.66 -22.32 -4.37
CA PRO A 14 -0.29 -22.46 -5.47
C PRO A 14 -0.45 -21.16 -6.27
N LYS A 15 -0.63 -21.26 -7.60
CA LYS A 15 -0.74 -20.09 -8.51
C LYS A 15 -1.82 -19.10 -8.06
N ARG A 16 -2.93 -19.57 -7.48
CA ARG A 16 -4.02 -18.72 -6.93
C ARG A 16 -3.53 -17.71 -5.89
N TYR A 17 -2.60 -18.10 -5.01
CA TYR A 17 -2.09 -17.22 -3.96
C TYR A 17 -1.07 -16.21 -4.49
N LYS A 18 -0.33 -16.55 -5.56
CA LYS A 18 0.60 -15.59 -6.20
C LYS A 18 -0.12 -14.35 -6.72
N GLY A 19 -1.38 -14.48 -7.17
CA GLY A 19 -2.21 -13.36 -7.58
C GLY A 19 -2.67 -12.50 -6.41
N VAL A 20 -3.12 -13.11 -5.32
CA VAL A 20 -3.62 -12.39 -4.12
C VAL A 20 -2.51 -11.53 -3.48
N PHE A 21 -1.30 -12.07 -3.33
CA PHE A 21 -0.16 -11.31 -2.78
C PHE A 21 0.42 -10.25 -3.73
N ARG A 22 0.09 -10.32 -5.03
CA ARG A 22 0.53 -9.34 -6.04
C ARG A 22 -0.49 -8.24 -6.32
N ARG A 23 -1.73 -8.38 -5.83
CA ARG A 23 -2.71 -7.30 -5.86
C ARG A 23 -2.22 -6.21 -4.91
N LYS A 24 -1.42 -5.29 -5.45
CA LYS A 24 -1.16 -4.00 -4.80
C LYS A 24 -2.51 -3.41 -4.40
N ALA A 25 -2.57 -2.74 -3.26
CA ALA A 25 -3.74 -1.98 -2.86
C ALA A 25 -4.22 -1.14 -4.06
N LYS A 26 -5.54 -1.12 -4.31
CA LYS A 26 -6.13 -0.35 -5.42
C LYS A 26 -5.78 1.14 -5.35
N VAL A 27 -5.38 1.59 -4.18
CA VAL A 27 -5.03 2.97 -3.86
C VAL A 27 -3.56 2.98 -3.49
N ASN A 28 -2.83 3.97 -4.01
CA ASN A 28 -1.47 4.21 -3.56
C ASN A 28 -1.52 4.49 -2.05
N PRO A 29 -0.61 3.90 -1.24
CA PRO A 29 -0.53 4.22 0.18
C PRO A 29 -0.31 5.72 0.36
N SER A 30 -0.78 6.28 1.48
CA SER A 30 -0.52 7.68 1.81
C SER A 30 0.96 8.01 1.65
N GLU A 31 1.27 9.21 1.16
CA GLU A 31 2.66 9.65 1.15
C GLU A 31 3.21 9.57 2.57
N ARG A 32 4.46 9.12 2.72
CA ARG A 32 5.05 8.80 4.03
C ARG A 32 4.95 10.02 4.95
N GLY A 33 4.22 9.87 6.06
CA GLY A 33 4.07 10.91 7.09
C GLY A 33 2.80 11.75 7.00
N LEU A 34 1.88 11.48 6.07
CA LEU A 34 0.58 12.16 6.03
C LEU A 34 -0.40 11.56 7.08
N PRO A 35 -1.23 12.40 7.72
CA PRO A 35 -2.24 11.94 8.67
C PRO A 35 -3.35 11.12 7.98
N PRO A 36 -4.13 10.33 8.75
CA PRO A 36 -5.34 9.71 8.22
C PRO A 36 -6.34 10.79 7.77
N CYS A 37 -7.14 10.48 6.74
CA CYS A 37 -8.14 11.42 6.27
C CYS A 37 -9.18 11.73 7.37
N PRO A 38 -9.52 13.00 7.64
CA PRO A 38 -10.50 13.37 8.66
C PRO A 38 -11.94 12.93 8.36
N SER A 39 -12.27 12.67 7.09
CA SER A 39 -13.63 12.26 6.69
C SER A 39 -13.84 10.75 6.71
N CYS A 40 -12.87 9.96 6.24
CA CYS A 40 -13.02 8.50 6.14
C CYS A 40 -12.11 7.70 7.08
N GLY A 41 -11.15 8.34 7.77
CA GLY A 41 -10.20 7.67 8.67
C GLY A 41 -9.15 6.83 7.97
N GLU A 42 -9.18 6.73 6.63
CA GLU A 42 -8.24 5.92 5.86
C GLU A 42 -6.90 6.63 5.61
N TRP A 43 -5.84 5.83 5.54
CA TRP A 43 -4.46 6.28 5.26
C TRP A 43 -4.22 6.42 3.75
N SER A 44 -5.02 7.28 3.13
CA SER A 44 -5.01 7.52 1.69
C SER A 44 -4.88 9.00 1.33
N MET A 45 -4.40 9.85 2.24
CA MET A 45 -4.08 11.23 1.89
C MET A 45 -2.87 11.29 0.96
N GLN A 46 -2.96 12.16 -0.04
CA GLN A 46 -1.98 12.43 -1.07
C GLN A 46 -1.86 13.94 -1.25
N ARG A 47 -0.68 14.44 -1.57
CA ARG A 47 -0.49 15.84 -1.90
C ARG A 47 -0.57 16.02 -3.41
N ASP A 48 -1.45 16.92 -3.87
CA ASP A 48 -1.52 17.28 -5.28
C ASP A 48 -0.32 18.18 -5.63
N GLY A 49 0.62 17.65 -6.41
CA GLY A 49 1.84 18.37 -6.80
C GLY A 49 1.63 19.63 -7.64
N THR A 50 0.42 19.85 -8.16
CA THR A 50 0.05 21.03 -8.96
C THR A 50 -0.55 22.15 -8.13
N ARG A 51 -1.25 21.81 -7.04
CA ARG A 51 -2.00 22.78 -6.21
C ARG A 51 -1.48 22.90 -4.78
N ASN A 52 -0.52 22.05 -4.37
CA ASN A 52 -0.05 21.92 -2.98
C ASN A 52 -1.19 21.63 -1.98
N GLU A 53 -2.32 21.12 -2.46
CA GLU A 53 -3.49 20.76 -1.65
C GLU A 53 -3.39 19.29 -1.23
N LEU A 54 -4.04 18.96 -0.11
CA LEU A 54 -4.01 17.64 0.48
C LEU A 54 -5.33 16.93 0.20
N PHE A 55 -5.33 15.90 -0.65
CA PHE A 55 -6.55 15.19 -1.05
C PHE A 55 -6.54 13.73 -0.60
N CYS A 56 -7.73 13.21 -0.33
CA CYS A 56 -7.96 11.81 -0.01
C CYS A 56 -8.23 11.00 -1.28
N GLY A 57 -7.35 10.05 -1.64
CA GLY A 57 -7.52 9.21 -2.84
C GLY A 57 -8.70 8.24 -2.81
N ILE A 58 -9.38 8.07 -1.67
CA ILE A 58 -10.55 7.20 -1.51
C ILE A 58 -11.85 8.01 -1.55
N CYS A 59 -11.89 9.07 -0.74
CA CYS A 59 -13.09 9.84 -0.47
C CYS A 59 -13.18 11.14 -1.27
N GLY A 60 -12.09 11.55 -1.92
CA GLY A 60 -12.03 12.79 -2.70
C GLY A 60 -12.05 14.05 -1.85
N THR A 61 -12.06 13.94 -0.52
CA THR A 61 -12.02 15.10 0.38
C THR A 61 -10.68 15.81 0.27
N VAL A 62 -10.72 17.13 0.11
CA VAL A 62 -9.56 18.02 0.04
C VAL A 62 -9.47 18.81 1.35
N VAL A 63 -8.27 18.96 1.88
CA VAL A 63 -7.91 19.74 3.09
C VAL A 63 -6.89 20.80 2.70
#